data_AF-A0A8T4M9V4-F1
#
_entry.id   AF-A0A8T4M9V4-F1
#
_cell.length_a   1.000
_cell.length_b   1.000
_cell.length_c   1.000
_cell.angle_alpha   90.00
_cell.angle_beta   90.00
_cell.angle_gamma   90.00
#
_symmetry.space_group_name_H-M   'P 1'
#
loop_
_entity.id
_entity.type
_entity.pdbx_description
1 polymer ?
#
loop_
_entity_poly.entity_id
_entity_poly.type
_entity_poly.pdbx_seq_one_letter_code
_entity_poly.pdbx_strand_id
1 'polypeptide(L)'
;MSNLEIENAREEIKEIVEKCVKCGMCRSVCPVLRVMREEQFSPRGKAIILENNFFEKIVYDCNLCKACEKKCPLNLELCSAFISARKILVLNKKEIPENKEMIKNLNKTGNIFGIQEFE
;
A
#
# COMPACT_ATOMS: atom_id res chain seq x y z
N MET A 1 -11.61 19.87 -0.83
CA MET A 1 -10.36 19.37 -1.46
C MET A 1 -10.15 17.89 -1.17
N SER A 2 -10.18 17.44 0.10
CA SER A 2 -9.98 16.03 0.47
C SER A 2 -10.90 15.01 -0.25
N ASN A 3 -12.17 15.34 -0.51
CA ASN A 3 -13.11 14.41 -1.13
C ASN A 3 -12.76 14.07 -2.59
N LEU A 4 -12.35 15.09 -3.37
CA LEU A 4 -11.91 14.88 -4.76
C LEU A 4 -10.63 14.04 -4.80
N GLU A 5 -9.72 14.22 -3.85
CA GLU A 5 -8.50 13.42 -3.77
C GLU A 5 -8.76 11.95 -3.42
N ILE A 6 -9.76 11.69 -2.56
CA ILE A 6 -10.19 10.32 -2.25
C ILE A 6 -10.82 9.67 -3.49
N GLU A 7 -11.66 10.40 -4.22
CA GLU A 7 -12.30 9.91 -5.44
C GLU A 7 -11.28 9.57 -6.53
N ASN A 8 -10.34 10.48 -6.80
CA ASN A 8 -9.26 10.22 -7.75
C ASN A 8 -8.42 9.00 -7.36
N ALA A 9 -8.10 8.84 -6.07
CA ALA A 9 -7.37 7.67 -5.58
C ALA A 9 -8.17 6.36 -5.72
N ARG A 10 -9.50 6.41 -5.57
CA ARG A 10 -10.37 5.25 -5.80
C ARG A 10 -10.40 4.85 -7.25
N GLU A 11 -10.50 5.82 -8.16
CA GLU A 11 -10.53 5.53 -9.60
C GLU A 11 -9.20 4.91 -10.06
N GLU A 12 -8.05 5.46 -9.62
CA GLU A 12 -6.74 4.88 -9.91
C GLU A 12 -6.62 3.43 -9.43
N ILE A 13 -7.10 3.14 -8.20
CA ILE A 13 -7.10 1.77 -7.66
C ILE A 13 -7.96 0.87 -8.53
N LYS A 14 -9.17 1.31 -8.87
CA LYS A 14 -10.14 0.56 -9.67
C LYS A 14 -9.57 0.21 -11.05
N GLU A 15 -9.00 1.18 -11.75
CA GLU A 15 -8.38 0.98 -13.08
C GLU A 15 -7.26 -0.07 -13.08
N ILE A 16 -6.59 -0.26 -11.95
CA ILE A 16 -5.51 -1.24 -11.78
C ILE A 16 -6.08 -2.61 -11.38
N VAL A 17 -6.91 -2.66 -10.33
CA VAL A 17 -7.32 -3.93 -9.71
C VAL A 17 -8.40 -4.66 -10.50
N GLU A 18 -9.26 -3.98 -11.25
CA GLU A 18 -10.29 -4.61 -12.10
C GLU A 18 -9.68 -5.44 -13.24
N LYS A 19 -8.46 -5.09 -13.68
CA LYS A 19 -7.72 -5.85 -14.69
C LYS A 19 -7.10 -7.15 -14.13
N CYS A 20 -7.14 -7.36 -12.82
CA CYS A 20 -6.55 -8.53 -12.18
C CYS A 20 -7.36 -9.80 -12.43
N VAL A 21 -6.81 -10.73 -13.21
CA VAL A 21 -7.39 -12.06 -13.46
C VAL A 21 -7.15 -13.08 -12.33
N LYS A 22 -6.64 -12.64 -11.18
CA LYS A 22 -6.48 -13.44 -9.94
C LYS A 22 -5.63 -14.72 -10.10
N CYS A 23 -4.76 -14.79 -11.12
CA CYS A 23 -3.91 -15.96 -11.44
C CYS A 23 -2.92 -16.37 -10.34
N GLY A 24 -2.56 -15.46 -9.42
CA GLY A 24 -1.72 -15.77 -8.28
C GLY A 24 -0.20 -15.80 -8.55
N MET A 25 0.29 -15.43 -9.73
CA MET A 25 1.74 -15.38 -10.01
C MET A 25 2.51 -14.50 -9.01
N CYS A 26 1.90 -13.40 -8.57
CA CYS A 26 2.46 -12.49 -7.57
C CYS A 26 2.71 -13.13 -6.19
N ARG A 27 2.03 -14.25 -5.86
CA ARG A 27 2.17 -14.95 -4.59
C ARG A 27 3.58 -15.52 -4.40
N SER A 28 4.10 -16.14 -5.46
CA SER A 28 5.40 -16.84 -5.44
C SER A 28 6.60 -15.92 -5.18
N VAL A 29 6.47 -14.63 -5.51
CA VAL A 29 7.53 -13.62 -5.42
C VAL A 29 7.37 -12.67 -4.25
N CYS A 30 6.26 -12.73 -3.50
CA CYS A 30 6.01 -11.83 -2.40
C CYS A 30 6.74 -12.27 -1.12
N PRO A 31 7.68 -11.46 -0.59
CA PRO A 31 8.38 -11.81 0.66
C PRO A 31 7.45 -11.78 1.88
N VAL A 32 6.46 -10.87 1.89
CA VAL A 32 5.49 -10.74 2.99
C VAL A 32 4.64 -12.00 3.09
N LEU A 33 4.11 -12.49 1.96
CA LEU A 33 3.33 -13.73 1.95
C LEU A 33 4.16 -14.94 2.41
N ARG A 34 5.45 -14.99 2.06
CA ARG A 34 6.34 -16.08 2.47
C ARG A 34 6.42 -16.21 4.00
N VAL A 35 6.38 -15.08 4.70
CA VAL A 35 6.44 -15.03 6.16
C VAL A 35 5.04 -15.18 6.78
N MET A 36 4.09 -14.36 6.35
CA MET A 36 2.75 -14.28 6.95
C MET A 36 1.86 -15.49 6.64
N ARG A 37 2.06 -16.14 5.49
CA ARG A 37 1.37 -17.39 5.05
C ARG A 37 -0.16 -17.35 4.95
N GLU A 38 -0.79 -16.19 5.10
CA GLU A 38 -2.23 -16.02 4.83
C GLU A 38 -2.47 -15.20 3.56
N GLU A 39 -3.52 -15.55 2.81
CA GLU A 39 -3.76 -14.98 1.48
C GLU A 39 -4.02 -13.47 1.50
N GLN A 40 -4.62 -12.94 2.58
CA GLN A 40 -4.85 -11.51 2.76
C GLN A 40 -3.55 -10.69 2.72
N PHE A 41 -2.41 -11.30 3.09
CA PHE A 41 -1.12 -10.64 3.00
C PHE A 41 -0.50 -10.67 1.60
N SER A 42 -0.99 -11.53 0.71
CA SER A 42 -0.50 -11.63 -0.67
C SER A 42 -0.83 -10.37 -1.49
N PRO A 43 -0.07 -10.07 -2.55
CA PRO A 43 -0.42 -8.96 -3.45
C PRO A 43 -1.78 -9.17 -4.12
N ARG A 44 -2.15 -10.43 -4.41
CA ARG A 44 -3.47 -10.78 -4.96
C ARG A 44 -4.58 -10.56 -3.93
N GLY A 45 -4.40 -11.01 -2.70
CA GLY A 45 -5.38 -10.85 -1.63
C GLY A 45 -5.66 -9.38 -1.37
N LYS A 46 -4.61 -8.55 -1.29
CA LYS A 46 -4.74 -7.09 -1.22
C LYS A 46 -5.48 -6.51 -2.42
N ALA A 47 -5.18 -6.96 -3.65
CA ALA A 47 -5.91 -6.51 -4.83
C ALA A 47 -7.41 -6.84 -4.76
N ILE A 48 -7.78 -8.03 -4.29
CA ILE A 48 -9.18 -8.43 -4.08
C ILE A 48 -9.85 -7.56 -3.00
N ILE A 49 -9.16 -7.28 -1.89
CA ILE A 49 -9.66 -6.40 -0.83
C ILE A 49 -9.95 -5.00 -1.38
N LEU A 50 -9.03 -4.44 -2.17
CA LEU A 50 -9.18 -3.13 -2.79
C LEU A 50 -10.25 -3.09 -3.88
N GLU A 51 -10.41 -4.15 -4.67
CA GLU A 51 -11.50 -4.31 -5.66
C GLU A 51 -12.88 -4.22 -4.98
N ASN A 52 -13.00 -4.70 -3.75
CA ASN A 52 -14.21 -4.61 -2.94
C ASN A 52 -14.33 -3.28 -2.17
N ASN A 53 -13.50 -2.27 -2.49
CA ASN A 53 -13.52 -0.94 -1.87
C ASN A 53 -13.27 -0.96 -0.34
N PHE A 54 -12.60 -2.00 0.16
CA PHE A 54 -12.20 -2.10 1.57
C PHE A 54 -10.77 -1.55 1.74
N PHE A 55 -10.64 -0.42 2.44
CA PHE A 55 -9.34 0.18 2.75
C PHE A 55 -9.01 -0.05 4.22
N GLU A 56 -8.07 -0.96 4.45
CA GLU A 56 -7.61 -1.34 5.78
C GLU A 56 -6.09 -1.24 5.92
N LYS A 57 -5.60 -1.25 7.16
CA LYS A 57 -4.16 -1.10 7.47
C LYS A 57 -3.30 -2.21 6.89
N ILE A 58 -3.88 -3.33 6.45
CA ILE A 58 -3.16 -4.43 5.80
C ILE A 58 -2.34 -4.00 4.57
N VAL A 59 -2.72 -2.89 3.90
CA VAL A 59 -1.94 -2.34 2.78
C VAL A 59 -0.56 -1.83 3.22
N TYR A 60 -0.37 -1.50 4.50
CA TYR A 60 0.92 -1.10 5.07
C TYR A 60 1.91 -2.26 5.16
N ASP A 61 1.44 -3.52 5.21
CA ASP A 61 2.33 -4.69 5.20
C ASP A 61 3.05 -4.90 3.87
N CYS A 62 2.65 -4.19 2.81
CA CYS A 62 3.37 -4.23 1.54
C CYS A 62 4.69 -3.46 1.63
N ASN A 63 5.81 -4.13 1.36
CA ASN A 63 7.12 -3.47 1.32
C ASN A 63 7.36 -2.61 0.06
N LEU A 64 6.37 -2.49 -0.84
CA LEU A 64 6.47 -1.75 -2.12
C LEU A 64 7.69 -2.12 -3.00
N CYS A 65 8.20 -3.35 -2.87
CA CYS A 65 9.39 -3.83 -3.60
C CYS A 65 9.20 -4.08 -5.11
N LYS A 66 7.96 -3.94 -5.62
CA LYS A 66 7.58 -4.17 -7.04
C LYS A 66 7.83 -5.58 -7.60
N ALA A 67 8.19 -6.57 -6.78
CA ALA A 67 8.40 -7.94 -7.25
C ALA A 67 7.14 -8.55 -7.90
N CYS A 68 5.95 -8.24 -7.36
CA CYS A 68 4.67 -8.70 -7.90
C CYS A 68 4.37 -8.12 -9.30
N GLU A 69 4.72 -6.85 -9.54
CA GLU A 69 4.51 -6.17 -10.82
C GLU A 69 5.41 -6.78 -11.89
N LYS A 70 6.70 -6.98 -11.58
CA LYS A 70 7.66 -7.64 -12.48
C LYS A 70 7.24 -9.05 -12.91
N LYS A 71 6.50 -9.75 -12.04
CA LYS A 71 6.02 -11.12 -12.30
C LYS A 71 4.62 -11.14 -12.94
N CYS A 72 3.92 -10.01 -12.99
CA CYS A 72 2.55 -9.92 -13.48
C CYS A 72 2.52 -10.07 -15.00
N PRO A 73 1.78 -11.03 -15.58
CA PRO A 73 1.69 -11.18 -17.03
C PRO A 73 0.89 -10.04 -17.69
N LEU A 74 0.13 -9.27 -16.91
CA LEU A 74 -0.67 -8.13 -17.37
C LEU A 74 -0.02 -6.78 -17.03
N ASN A 75 1.20 -6.79 -16.48
CA ASN A 75 1.94 -5.57 -16.08
C ASN A 75 1.14 -4.63 -15.17
N LEU A 76 0.38 -5.18 -14.22
CA LEU A 76 -0.40 -4.36 -13.28
C LEU A 76 0.52 -3.64 -12.28
N GLU A 77 0.28 -2.35 -12.10
CA GLU A 77 0.97 -1.48 -11.15
C GLU A 77 0.38 -1.58 -9.74
N LEU A 78 0.36 -2.79 -9.17
CA LEU A 78 -0.26 -3.04 -7.86
C LEU A 78 0.32 -2.18 -6.72
N CYS A 79 1.59 -1.81 -6.78
CA CYS A 79 2.20 -0.95 -5.76
C CYS A 79 1.62 0.47 -5.82
N SER A 80 1.30 1.00 -7.01
CA SER A 80 0.59 2.27 -7.16
C SER A 80 -0.78 2.21 -6.50
N ALA A 81 -1.56 1.15 -6.76
CA ALA A 81 -2.84 0.94 -6.09
C ALA A 81 -2.71 0.86 -4.55
N PHE A 82 -1.67 0.21 -4.04
CA PHE A 82 -1.41 0.14 -2.59
C PHE A 82 -1.02 1.51 -2.00
N ILE A 83 -0.27 2.33 -2.73
CA ILE A 83 0.05 3.71 -2.32
C ILE A 83 -1.22 4.56 -2.28
N SER A 84 -2.07 4.46 -3.30
CA SER A 84 -3.35 5.20 -3.35
C SER A 84 -4.30 4.75 -2.24
N ALA A 85 -4.30 3.45 -1.88
CA ALA A 85 -5.02 2.97 -0.71
C ALA A 85 -4.47 3.57 0.61
N ARG A 86 -3.13 3.67 0.76
CA ARG A 86 -2.52 4.36 1.91
C ARG A 86 -2.92 5.84 1.95
N LYS A 87 -2.96 6.53 0.81
CA LYS A 87 -3.42 7.93 0.70
C LYS A 87 -4.86 8.06 1.21
N ILE A 88 -5.77 7.17 0.81
CA ILE A 88 -7.15 7.15 1.31
C ILE A 88 -7.18 6.97 2.83
N LEU A 89 -6.33 6.12 3.41
CA LEU A 89 -6.26 5.93 4.86
C LEU A 89 -5.76 7.19 5.59
N VAL A 90 -4.75 7.88 5.05
CA VAL A 90 -4.26 9.15 5.59
C VAL A 90 -5.36 10.22 5.56
N LEU A 91 -6.03 10.41 4.42
CA LEU A 91 -7.10 11.39 4.26
C LEU A 91 -8.30 11.10 5.20
N ASN A 92 -8.54 9.83 5.51
CA ASN A 92 -9.55 9.41 6.48
C ASN A 92 -9.06 9.35 7.93
N LYS A 93 -7.84 9.83 8.22
CA LYS A 93 -7.21 9.81 9.56
C LYS A 93 -7.02 8.40 10.16
N LYS A 94 -6.99 7.37 9.31
CA LYS A 94 -6.84 5.93 9.64
C LYS A 94 -5.43 5.37 9.40
N GLU A 95 -4.44 6.23 9.13
CA GLU A 95 -3.04 5.82 9.00
C GLU A 95 -2.47 5.15 10.28
N ILE A 96 -1.29 4.56 10.15
CA ILE A 96 -0.58 3.91 11.25
C ILE A 96 0.12 4.95 12.15
N PRO A 97 0.20 4.73 13.48
CA PRO A 97 0.79 5.69 14.40
C PRO A 97 2.28 5.97 14.13
N GLU A 98 3.01 4.99 13.62
CA GLU A 98 4.44 5.08 13.29
C GLU A 98 4.68 6.13 12.20
N ASN A 99 3.79 6.25 11.20
CA ASN A 99 3.89 7.29 10.18
C ASN A 99 3.68 8.69 10.78
N LYS A 100 2.74 8.83 11.72
CA LYS A 100 2.50 10.11 12.40
C LYS A 100 3.71 10.53 13.23
N GLU A 101 4.33 9.58 13.92
CA GLU A 101 5.56 9.81 14.67
C GLU A 101 6.71 10.23 13.75
N MET A 102 6.89 9.53 12.63
CA MET A 102 7.90 9.87 11.62
C MET A 102 7.73 11.30 11.09
N ILE A 103 6.49 11.69 10.75
CA ILE A 103 6.17 13.05 10.29
C ILE A 103 6.44 14.09 11.39
N LYS A 104 6.09 13.76 12.65
CA LYS A 104 6.37 14.63 13.80
C LYS A 104 7.88 14.83 14.01
N ASN A 105 8.66 13.75 13.90
CA ASN A 105 10.12 13.80 14.01
C ASN A 105 10.73 14.66 12.91
N LEU A 106 10.27 14.47 11.68
CA LEU A 106 10.70 15.25 10.53
C LEU A 106 10.45 16.75 10.76
N ASN A 107 9.25 17.12 11.23
CA ASN A 107 8.89 18.52 11.50
C ASN A 107 9.69 19.13 12.66
N LYS A 108 10.08 18.33 13.66
CA LYS A 108 10.78 18.82 14.87
C LYS A 108 12.30 18.91 14.68
N THR A 109 12.89 17.93 14.00
CA THR A 109 14.35 17.72 13.97
C THR A 109 14.95 17.75 12.57
N GLY A 110 14.12 17.84 11.53
CA GLY A 110 14.57 17.76 10.14
C GLY A 110 14.90 16.34 9.66
N ASN A 111 14.74 15.31 10.48
CA ASN A 111 14.92 13.91 10.09
C ASN A 111 13.86 12.98 10.70
N ILE A 112 13.71 11.81 10.08
CA ILE A 112 12.69 10.81 10.45
C ILE A 112 12.98 10.11 11.78
N PHE A 113 14.24 10.09 12.22
CA PHE A 113 14.67 9.40 13.43
C PHE A 113 14.45 10.24 14.70
N GLY A 114 14.24 11.55 14.57
CA GLY A 114 14.06 12.43 15.73
C GLY A 114 15.37 12.77 16.45
N ILE A 115 16.50 12.55 15.80
CA ILE A 115 17.84 12.73 16.39
C ILE A 115 18.30 14.18 16.12
N GLN A 116 18.85 14.88 17.11
CA GLN A 116 19.31 16.27 16.93
C GLN A 116 20.80 16.37 16.56
N GLU A 117 21.60 15.40 17.00
CA GLU A 117 23.04 15.31 16.70
C GLU A 117 23.35 13.89 16.25
N PHE A 118 23.95 13.75 15.07
CA PHE A 118 24.52 12.48 14.63
C PHE A 118 25.85 12.31 15.36
N GLU A 119 25.88 11.48 16.39
CA GLU A 119 27.14 10.91 16.90
C GLU A 119 27.76 9.97 15.87
#